data_AF-A0A4S0FYM5-F1
#
_entry.id   AF-A0A4S0FYM5-F1
#
_cell.length_a   1.000
_cell.length_b   1.000
_cell.length_c   1.000
_cell.angle_alpha   90.00
_cell.angle_beta   90.00
_cell.angle_gamma   90.00
#
_symmetry.space_group_name_H-M   'P 1'
#
loop_
_entity.id
_entity.type
_entity.pdbx_description
1 polymer ?
#
loop_
_entity_poly.entity_id
_entity_poly.type
_entity_poly.pdbx_seq_one_letter_code
_entity_poly.pdbx_strand_id
1 'polypeptide(L)'
;LERETTGTGRVRDTSAATLRQLHLRDNDGQPIASKVMLLEDLCALLADDTVHPDALLQLDFKENRQALAPQVVAGFGISVSPIAKSVILSGGDFDAITALARSAPGLRTGYDPCHRGTLAELKASGNYLGFIEDALATAPDADMIYLAYEIVLAAADAGVDIIAPIHAA
;
A
#
# COMPACT_ATOMS: atom_id res chain seq x y z
N LEU A 1 8.53 1.57 16.40
CA LEU A 1 9.33 2.76 16.01
C LEU A 1 10.83 2.48 15.97
N GLU A 2 11.29 1.58 16.84
CA GLU A 2 12.66 1.33 17.25
C GLU A 2 13.61 0.93 16.12
N ARG A 3 13.13 0.11 15.18
CA ARG A 3 13.96 -0.44 14.10
C ARG A 3 14.47 0.66 13.17
N GLU A 4 13.58 1.54 12.73
CA GLU A 4 13.84 2.49 11.64
C GLU A 4 14.03 3.93 12.13
N THR A 5 13.81 4.19 13.43
CA THR A 5 13.82 5.56 13.96
C THR A 5 14.47 5.65 15.34
N THR A 6 14.72 6.87 15.81
CA THR A 6 15.15 7.14 17.18
C THR A 6 14.03 7.05 18.23
N GLY A 7 12.80 6.76 17.83
CA GLY A 7 11.66 6.65 18.74
C GLY A 7 11.46 5.24 19.30
N THR A 8 10.59 5.14 20.30
CA THR A 8 10.19 3.88 20.95
C THR A 8 8.67 3.78 21.03
N GLY A 9 8.16 2.55 21.07
CA GLY A 9 6.74 2.26 21.12
C GLY A 9 6.06 2.11 19.76
N ARG A 10 4.74 1.97 19.81
CA ARG A 10 3.89 1.81 18.63
C ARG A 10 3.70 3.15 17.92
N VAL A 11 3.75 3.11 16.59
CA VAL A 11 3.49 4.29 15.75
C VAL A 11 2.11 4.88 16.06
N ARG A 12 1.08 4.03 16.15
CA ARG A 12 -0.31 4.43 16.41
C ARG A 12 -0.55 5.12 17.76
N ASP A 13 0.35 4.95 18.72
CA ASP A 13 0.24 5.55 20.06
C ASP A 13 1.07 6.85 20.16
N THR A 14 1.73 7.27 19.07
CA THR A 14 2.66 8.40 19.04
C THR A 14 2.06 9.56 18.26
N SER A 15 2.11 10.77 18.81
CA SER A 15 1.56 11.96 18.16
C SER A 15 2.33 12.32 16.88
N ALA A 16 1.63 12.93 15.91
CA ALA A 16 2.23 13.44 14.68
C ALA A 16 3.38 14.43 14.94
N ALA A 17 3.23 15.31 15.94
CA ALA A 17 4.27 16.26 16.33
C ALA A 17 5.53 15.55 16.86
N THR A 18 5.35 14.49 17.65
CA THR A 18 6.46 13.66 18.14
C THR A 18 7.13 12.89 17.01
N LEU A 19 6.34 12.25 16.13
CA LEU A 19 6.86 11.49 14.99
C LEU A 19 7.78 12.36 14.13
N ARG A 20 7.36 13.59 13.79
CA ARG A 20 8.16 14.54 13.00
C ARG A 20 9.49 14.96 13.65
N GLN A 21 9.70 14.71 14.95
CA GLN A 21 10.99 14.98 15.60
C GLN A 21 11.94 13.78 15.61
N LEU A 22 11.46 12.59 15.24
CA LEU A 22 12.28 11.39 15.19
C LEU A 22 13.19 11.42 13.97
N HIS A 23 14.43 10.96 14.16
CA HIS A 23 15.37 10.74 13.07
C HIS A 23 15.25 9.31 12.57
N LEU A 24 15.41 9.13 11.27
CA LEU A 24 15.52 7.81 10.64
C LEU A 24 16.86 7.15 11.01
N ARG A 25 16.95 5.84 10.80
CA ARG A 25 18.19 5.07 10.92
C ARG A 25 18.64 4.57 9.54
N ASP A 26 19.94 4.41 9.36
CA ASP A 26 20.50 3.71 8.20
C ASP A 26 20.44 2.18 8.38
N ASN A 27 20.97 1.44 7.39
CA ASN A 27 20.98 -0.02 7.38
C ASN A 27 21.83 -0.63 8.52
N ASP A 28 22.76 0.13 9.11
CA ASP A 28 23.55 -0.27 10.27
C ASP A 28 22.86 0.12 11.60
N GLY A 29 21.66 0.69 11.52
CA GLY A 29 20.86 1.14 12.64
C GLY A 29 21.33 2.46 13.24
N GLN A 30 22.25 3.19 12.61
CA GLN A 30 22.73 4.49 13.11
C GLN A 30 21.77 5.60 12.72
N PRO A 31 21.45 6.56 13.62
CA PRO A 31 20.60 7.70 13.27
C PRO A 31 21.22 8.55 12.15
N ILE A 32 20.40 8.93 11.17
CA ILE A 32 20.77 9.85 10.09
C ILE A 32 20.06 11.21 10.25
N ALA A 33 20.48 12.23 9.50
CA ALA A 33 19.90 13.58 9.61
C ALA A 33 18.43 13.66 9.15
N SER A 34 17.98 12.73 8.30
CA SER A 34 16.61 12.70 7.79
C SER A 34 15.61 12.40 8.91
N LYS A 35 14.53 13.17 8.95
CA LYS A 35 13.43 13.00 9.91
C LYS A 35 12.31 12.15 9.32
N VAL A 36 11.46 11.61 10.19
CA VAL A 36 10.20 10.98 9.78
C VAL A 36 9.30 12.02 9.11
N MET A 37 8.87 11.72 7.90
CA MET A 37 7.90 12.49 7.12
C MET A 37 6.53 11.82 7.25
N LEU A 38 5.47 12.60 7.49
CA LEU A 38 4.10 12.07 7.45
C LEU A 38 3.53 12.16 6.03
N LEU A 39 2.40 11.48 5.79
CA LEU A 39 1.80 11.45 4.46
C LEU A 39 1.48 12.84 3.94
N GLU A 40 0.91 13.72 4.78
CA GLU A 40 0.60 15.10 4.40
C GLU A 40 1.84 15.92 4.05
N ASP A 41 2.98 15.63 4.69
CA ASP A 41 4.24 16.32 4.41
C ASP A 41 4.79 15.86 3.04
N LEU A 42 4.70 14.56 2.74
CA LEU A 42 5.10 14.00 1.44
C LEU A 42 4.21 14.54 0.32
N CYS A 43 2.89 14.56 0.51
CA CYS A 43 1.97 15.08 -0.50
C CYS A 43 2.18 16.57 -0.76
N ALA A 44 2.44 17.36 0.28
CA ALA A 44 2.77 18.78 0.12
C ALA A 44 4.07 18.96 -0.67
N LEU A 45 5.11 18.17 -0.36
CA LEU A 45 6.38 18.22 -1.09
C LEU A 45 6.20 17.89 -2.58
N LEU A 46 5.47 16.82 -2.89
CA LEU A 46 5.23 16.38 -4.28
C LEU A 46 4.31 17.33 -5.06
N ALA A 47 3.49 18.13 -4.37
CA ALA A 47 2.64 19.14 -5.01
C ALA A 47 3.44 20.39 -5.42
N ASP A 48 4.50 20.73 -4.69
CA ASP A 48 5.35 21.90 -4.95
C ASP A 48 6.50 21.59 -5.93
N ASP A 49 6.91 20.33 -6.07
CA ASP A 49 7.99 19.91 -6.95
C ASP A 49 7.53 19.61 -8.39
N THR A 50 8.43 19.78 -9.35
CA THR A 50 8.26 19.22 -10.70
C THR A 50 8.50 17.72 -10.69
N VAL A 51 7.53 16.97 -10.16
CA VAL A 51 7.45 15.52 -10.34
C VAL A 51 7.24 15.23 -11.82
N HIS A 52 7.97 14.26 -12.37
CA HIS A 52 7.78 13.85 -13.76
C HIS A 52 6.30 13.44 -13.97
N PRO A 53 5.63 13.88 -15.05
CA PRO A 53 4.19 13.63 -15.23
C PRO A 53 3.81 12.15 -15.23
N ASP A 54 4.75 11.28 -15.63
CA ASP A 54 4.56 9.82 -15.64
C ASP A 54 5.00 9.12 -14.34
N ALA A 55 5.50 9.84 -13.34
CA ALA A 55 5.84 9.23 -12.06
C ALA A 55 4.57 8.88 -11.28
N LEU A 56 4.57 7.66 -10.72
CA LEU A 56 3.47 7.14 -9.91
C LEU A 56 3.99 6.82 -8.51
N LEU A 57 3.41 7.46 -7.49
CA LEU A 57 3.64 7.12 -6.10
C LEU A 57 2.71 5.95 -5.72
N GLN A 58 3.30 4.83 -5.33
CA GLN A 58 2.55 3.70 -4.80
C GLN A 58 2.53 3.76 -3.26
N LEU A 59 1.34 3.90 -2.70
CA LEU A 59 1.09 3.86 -1.25
C LEU A 59 0.56 2.49 -0.85
N ASP A 60 1.19 1.90 0.15
CA ASP A 60 0.87 0.57 0.66
C ASP A 60 0.19 0.69 2.03
N PHE A 61 -1.12 0.50 2.03
CA PHE A 61 -1.96 0.61 3.21
C PHE A 61 -1.90 -0.66 4.06
N LYS A 62 -1.52 -0.49 5.32
CA LYS A 62 -1.19 -1.59 6.25
C LYS A 62 -2.24 -1.90 7.31
N GLU A 63 -3.34 -1.16 7.33
CA GLU A 63 -4.44 -1.40 8.29
C GLU A 63 -5.67 -1.94 7.55
N ASN A 64 -6.83 -1.94 8.20
CA ASN A 64 -8.09 -2.44 7.65
C ASN A 64 -9.21 -1.41 7.83
N ARG A 65 -10.39 -1.71 7.30
CA ARG A 65 -11.54 -0.79 7.30
C ARG A 65 -11.97 -0.37 8.70
N GLN A 66 -11.80 -1.24 9.70
CA GLN A 66 -12.16 -0.96 11.09
C GLN A 66 -11.26 0.10 11.73
N ALA A 67 -10.02 0.24 11.25
CA ALA A 67 -9.10 1.29 11.71
C ALA A 67 -9.45 2.68 11.14
N LEU A 68 -10.30 2.76 10.10
CA LEU A 68 -10.62 4.01 9.40
C LEU A 68 -11.86 4.70 9.97
N ALA A 69 -11.63 5.54 10.98
CA ALA A 69 -12.63 6.50 11.44
C ALA A 69 -12.89 7.60 10.38
N PRO A 70 -14.08 8.22 10.34
CA PRO A 70 -14.44 9.21 9.33
C PRO A 70 -13.43 10.37 9.20
N GLN A 71 -12.88 10.85 10.31
CA GLN A 71 -11.88 11.91 10.33
C GLN A 71 -10.55 11.50 9.68
N VAL A 72 -10.17 10.21 9.75
CA VAL A 72 -8.96 9.68 9.11
C VAL A 72 -9.14 9.68 7.60
N VAL A 73 -10.31 9.22 7.13
CA VAL A 73 -10.66 9.25 5.70
C VAL A 73 -10.69 10.67 5.16
N ALA A 74 -11.32 11.61 5.89
CA ALA A 74 -11.34 13.01 5.50
C ALA A 74 -9.93 13.64 5.45
N GLY A 75 -9.09 13.35 6.46
CA GLY A 75 -7.70 13.82 6.49
C GLY A 75 -6.88 13.27 5.32
N PHE A 76 -7.02 11.98 5.02
CA PHE A 76 -6.39 11.36 3.86
C PHE A 76 -6.80 12.06 2.55
N GLY A 77 -8.10 12.27 2.35
CA GLY A 77 -8.62 12.97 1.18
C GLY A 77 -8.03 14.36 1.01
N ILE A 78 -7.98 15.15 2.08
CA ILE A 78 -7.37 16.49 2.08
C ILE A 78 -5.90 16.43 1.66
N SER A 79 -5.13 15.51 2.25
CA SER A 79 -3.69 15.41 2.01
C SER A 79 -3.36 14.94 0.59
N VAL A 80 -4.09 13.94 0.07
CA VAL A 80 -3.75 13.28 -1.19
C VAL A 80 -4.34 13.99 -2.41
N SER A 81 -5.47 14.70 -2.26
CA SER A 81 -6.16 15.34 -3.39
C SER A 81 -5.28 16.18 -4.33
N PRO A 82 -4.29 16.97 -3.86
CA PRO A 82 -3.42 17.75 -4.73
C PRO A 82 -2.62 16.90 -5.73
N ILE A 83 -2.31 15.65 -5.39
CA ILE A 83 -1.46 14.76 -6.19
C ILE A 83 -2.18 13.47 -6.60
N ALA A 84 -3.49 13.35 -6.38
CA ALA A 84 -4.23 12.08 -6.47
C ALA A 84 -4.01 11.32 -7.79
N LYS A 85 -3.92 12.04 -8.92
CA LYS A 85 -3.71 11.46 -10.26
C LYS A 85 -2.35 10.76 -10.42
N SER A 86 -1.38 11.11 -9.59
CA SER A 86 -0.02 10.55 -9.57
C SER A 86 0.16 9.57 -8.42
N VAL A 87 -0.92 9.09 -7.80
CA VAL A 87 -0.88 8.13 -6.70
C VAL A 87 -1.72 6.90 -7.04
N ILE A 88 -1.21 5.73 -6.64
CA ILE A 88 -1.99 4.50 -6.51
C ILE A 88 -1.97 4.05 -5.04
N LEU A 89 -3.14 3.78 -4.47
CA LEU A 89 -3.28 3.26 -3.11
C LEU A 89 -3.63 1.77 -3.16
N SER A 90 -2.79 0.94 -2.56
CA SER A 90 -2.93 -0.51 -2.56
C SER A 90 -2.93 -1.08 -1.14
N GLY A 91 -3.53 -2.25 -0.94
CA GLY A 91 -3.48 -2.98 0.33
C GLY A 91 -4.37 -4.22 0.31
N GLY A 92 -4.38 -4.98 1.41
CA GLY A 92 -5.10 -6.26 1.49
C GLY A 92 -6.57 -6.17 1.91
N ASP A 93 -7.05 -5.03 2.39
CA ASP A 93 -8.46 -4.78 2.68
C ASP A 93 -9.03 -3.82 1.63
N PHE A 94 -9.66 -4.37 0.59
CA PHE A 94 -10.12 -3.57 -0.55
C PHE A 94 -11.30 -2.64 -0.20
N ASP A 95 -12.08 -2.96 0.84
CA ASP A 95 -13.11 -2.05 1.36
C ASP A 95 -12.48 -0.80 1.99
N ALA A 96 -11.35 -0.95 2.67
CA ALA A 96 -10.57 0.18 3.20
C ALA A 96 -9.98 1.04 2.07
N ILE A 97 -9.41 0.40 1.04
CA ILE A 97 -8.89 1.08 -0.16
C ILE A 97 -9.99 1.88 -0.84
N THR A 98 -11.15 1.26 -1.07
CA THR A 98 -12.32 1.90 -1.67
C THR A 98 -12.80 3.09 -0.85
N ALA A 99 -12.85 2.97 0.48
CA ALA A 99 -13.26 4.05 1.36
C ALA A 99 -12.33 5.27 1.28
N LEU A 100 -11.01 5.04 1.22
CA LEU A 100 -10.01 6.09 1.08
C LEU A 100 -10.01 6.71 -0.31
N ALA A 101 -10.10 5.91 -1.38
CA ALA A 101 -10.11 6.40 -2.75
C ALA A 101 -11.31 7.30 -3.05
N ARG A 102 -12.49 7.00 -2.47
CA ARG A 102 -13.67 7.88 -2.58
C ARG A 102 -13.46 9.27 -1.99
N SER A 103 -12.48 9.45 -1.11
CA SER A 103 -12.17 10.76 -0.51
C SER A 103 -11.20 11.61 -1.34
N ALA A 104 -10.55 11.04 -2.36
CA ALA A 104 -9.58 11.72 -3.23
C ALA A 104 -9.85 11.36 -4.71
N PRO A 105 -10.74 12.10 -5.41
CA PRO A 105 -11.08 11.82 -6.80
C PRO A 105 -9.86 11.79 -7.72
N GLY A 106 -9.75 10.74 -8.53
CA GLY A 106 -8.62 10.50 -9.43
C GLY A 106 -7.48 9.66 -8.82
N LEU A 107 -7.59 9.27 -7.54
CA LEU A 107 -6.71 8.29 -6.94
C LEU A 107 -6.94 6.91 -7.57
N ARG A 108 -5.86 6.29 -8.04
CA ARG A 108 -5.85 4.91 -8.54
C ARG A 108 -5.87 3.92 -7.38
N THR A 109 -6.46 2.75 -7.58
CA THR A 109 -6.56 1.72 -6.54
C THR A 109 -5.80 0.47 -6.94
N GLY A 110 -5.18 -0.20 -5.98
CA GLY A 110 -4.61 -1.52 -6.15
C GLY A 110 -5.06 -2.47 -5.06
N TYR A 111 -4.89 -3.76 -5.30
CA TYR A 111 -5.25 -4.81 -4.36
C TYR A 111 -4.09 -5.77 -4.14
N ASP A 112 -3.81 -6.08 -2.87
CA ASP A 112 -2.85 -7.11 -2.48
C ASP A 112 -3.60 -8.30 -1.86
N PRO A 113 -3.93 -9.34 -2.65
CA PRO A 113 -4.54 -10.56 -2.12
C PRO A 113 -3.57 -11.40 -1.26
N CYS A 114 -2.29 -11.04 -1.17
CA CYS A 114 -1.30 -11.82 -0.45
C CYS A 114 -1.32 -11.49 1.05
N HIS A 115 -1.50 -12.52 1.87
CA HIS A 115 -1.32 -12.44 3.31
C HIS A 115 -0.27 -13.46 3.78
N ARG A 116 0.06 -13.38 5.07
CA ARG A 116 0.88 -14.43 5.70
C ARG A 116 0.15 -15.77 5.56
N GLY A 117 0.78 -16.71 4.88
CA GLY A 117 0.23 -18.06 4.67
C GLY A 117 -0.22 -18.34 3.24
N THR A 118 -0.53 -17.31 2.43
CA THR A 118 -1.07 -17.49 1.07
C THR A 118 -0.23 -18.44 0.22
N LEU A 119 1.10 -18.27 0.20
CA LEU A 119 1.98 -19.17 -0.56
C LEU A 119 1.89 -20.63 -0.11
N ALA A 120 1.81 -20.88 1.21
CA ALA A 120 1.72 -22.24 1.74
C ALA A 120 0.38 -22.90 1.38
N GLU A 121 -0.71 -22.13 1.47
CA GLU A 121 -2.06 -22.56 1.09
C GLU A 121 -2.15 -22.86 -0.40
N LEU A 122 -1.56 -22.02 -1.25
CA LEU A 122 -1.51 -22.22 -2.69
C LEU A 122 -0.66 -23.44 -3.08
N LYS A 123 0.50 -23.64 -2.45
CA LYS A 123 1.31 -24.84 -2.67
C LYS A 123 0.60 -26.12 -2.23
N ALA A 124 -0.17 -26.06 -1.14
CA ALA A 124 -0.91 -27.21 -0.63
C ALA A 124 -2.15 -27.54 -1.48
N SER A 125 -2.87 -26.53 -1.95
CA SER A 125 -4.10 -26.70 -2.73
C SER A 125 -3.87 -26.85 -4.23
N GLY A 126 -2.80 -26.27 -4.77
CA GLY A 126 -2.58 -26.09 -6.21
C GLY A 126 -3.54 -25.10 -6.87
N ASN A 127 -4.42 -24.43 -6.11
CA ASN A 127 -5.50 -23.59 -6.65
C ASN A 127 -5.04 -22.17 -6.99
N TYR A 128 -4.05 -22.07 -7.88
CA TYR A 128 -3.48 -20.78 -8.28
C TYR A 128 -4.44 -19.91 -9.10
N LEU A 129 -5.22 -20.51 -10.02
CA LEU A 129 -6.17 -19.74 -10.83
C LEU A 129 -7.38 -19.26 -10.01
N GLY A 130 -7.92 -20.11 -9.12
CA GLY A 130 -9.00 -19.70 -8.23
C GLY A 130 -8.61 -18.54 -7.33
N PHE A 131 -7.35 -18.49 -6.87
CA PHE A 131 -6.82 -17.34 -6.13
C PHE A 131 -6.84 -16.03 -6.94
N ILE A 132 -6.55 -16.08 -8.24
CA ILE A 132 -6.63 -14.91 -9.11
C ILE A 132 -8.09 -14.53 -9.42
N GLU A 133 -8.96 -15.51 -9.64
CA GLU A 133 -10.40 -15.30 -9.81
C GLU A 133 -11.00 -14.59 -8.60
N ASP A 134 -10.68 -15.05 -7.39
CA ASP A 134 -11.12 -14.44 -6.13
C ASP A 134 -10.57 -13.01 -5.98
N ALA A 135 -9.33 -12.76 -6.39
CA ALA A 135 -8.73 -11.43 -6.35
C ALA A 135 -9.43 -10.45 -7.30
N LEU A 136 -9.70 -10.87 -8.53
CA LEU A 136 -10.43 -10.07 -9.53
C LEU A 136 -11.89 -9.83 -9.11
N ALA A 137 -12.54 -10.82 -8.48
CA ALA A 137 -13.89 -10.67 -7.96
C ALA A 137 -13.95 -9.71 -6.76
N THR A 138 -12.93 -9.73 -5.90
CA THR A 138 -12.83 -8.85 -4.72
C THR A 138 -12.57 -7.40 -5.12
N ALA A 139 -11.73 -7.19 -6.14
CA ALA A 139 -11.25 -5.88 -6.54
C ALA A 139 -11.42 -5.64 -8.05
N PRO A 140 -12.65 -5.64 -8.58
CA PRO A 140 -12.91 -5.55 -10.02
C PRO A 140 -12.49 -4.20 -10.62
N ASP A 141 -12.41 -3.16 -9.79
CA ASP A 141 -12.05 -1.80 -10.19
C ASP A 141 -10.57 -1.46 -9.86
N ALA A 142 -9.75 -2.43 -9.45
CA ALA A 142 -8.34 -2.18 -9.16
C ALA A 142 -7.52 -1.99 -10.44
N ASP A 143 -6.74 -0.92 -10.50
CA ASP A 143 -5.75 -0.67 -11.55
C ASP A 143 -4.55 -1.63 -11.49
N MET A 144 -4.34 -2.30 -10.35
CA MET A 144 -3.21 -3.17 -10.12
C MET A 144 -3.54 -4.27 -9.11
N ILE A 145 -3.19 -5.50 -9.44
CA ILE A 145 -3.14 -6.64 -8.51
C ILE A 145 -1.68 -6.89 -8.15
N TYR A 146 -1.33 -6.78 -6.87
CA TYR A 146 0.01 -7.08 -6.38
C TYR A 146 0.16 -8.57 -6.09
N LEU A 147 1.19 -9.20 -6.66
CA LEU A 147 1.51 -10.60 -6.40
C LEU A 147 2.90 -10.70 -5.77
N ALA A 148 2.99 -11.38 -4.63
CA ALA A 148 4.28 -11.73 -4.06
C ALA A 148 5.07 -12.61 -5.06
N TYR A 149 6.32 -12.24 -5.35
CA TYR A 149 7.12 -12.91 -6.39
C TYR A 149 7.25 -14.43 -6.14
N GLU A 150 7.29 -14.87 -4.88
CA GLU A 150 7.36 -16.29 -4.53
C GLU A 150 6.12 -17.07 -4.98
N ILE A 151 4.93 -16.45 -5.00
CA ILE A 151 3.70 -17.04 -5.53
C ILE A 151 3.78 -17.15 -7.04
N VAL A 152 4.28 -16.11 -7.72
CA VAL A 152 4.50 -16.11 -9.18
C VAL A 152 5.43 -17.26 -9.58
N LEU A 153 6.55 -17.41 -8.87
CA LEU A 153 7.51 -18.50 -9.12
C LEU A 153 6.89 -19.87 -8.84
N ALA A 154 6.16 -20.04 -7.74
CA ALA A 154 5.53 -21.31 -7.41
C ALA A 154 4.43 -21.72 -8.39
N ALA A 155 3.66 -20.77 -8.91
CA ALA A 155 2.66 -21.02 -9.95
C ALA A 155 3.34 -21.41 -11.27
N ALA A 156 4.41 -20.71 -11.66
CA ALA A 156 5.19 -21.04 -12.85
C ALA A 156 5.82 -22.45 -12.76
N ASP A 157 6.37 -22.83 -11.61
CA ASP A 157 6.88 -24.19 -11.35
C ASP A 157 5.77 -25.27 -11.47
N ALA A 158 4.53 -24.90 -11.16
CA ALA A 158 3.34 -25.74 -11.33
C ALA A 158 2.76 -25.70 -12.76
N GLY A 159 3.36 -24.93 -13.68
CA GLY A 159 2.89 -24.77 -15.06
C GLY A 159 1.65 -23.88 -15.21
N VAL A 160 1.38 -22.99 -14.24
CA VAL A 160 0.23 -22.09 -14.24
C VAL A 160 0.67 -20.65 -14.41
N ASP A 161 0.15 -19.96 -15.43
CA ASP A 161 0.33 -18.52 -15.61
C ASP A 161 -0.79 -17.76 -14.88
N ILE A 162 -0.45 -17.22 -13.71
CA ILE A 162 -1.37 -16.41 -12.89
C ILE A 162 -1.43 -14.94 -13.30
N ILE A 163 -0.56 -14.49 -14.21
CA ILE A 163 -0.50 -13.09 -14.66
C ILE A 163 -1.45 -12.89 -15.84
N ALA A 164 -1.54 -13.87 -16.75
CA ALA A 164 -2.38 -13.77 -17.94
C ALA A 164 -3.85 -13.41 -17.66
N PRO A 165 -4.54 -13.99 -16.65
CA PRO A 165 -5.92 -13.61 -16.35
C PRO A 165 -6.07 -12.17 -15.86
N ILE A 166 -5.07 -11.63 -15.15
CA ILE A 166 -5.08 -10.25 -14.65
C ILE A 166 -5.02 -9.26 -15.83
N HIS A 167 -4.19 -9.55 -16.84
CA HIS A 167 -4.10 -8.68 -18.03
C HIS A 167 -5.29 -8.82 -18.99
N ALA A 168 -6.07 -9.90 -18.87
CA ALA A 168 -7.23 -10.15 -19.72
C ALA A 168 -8.53 -9.55 -19.17
N ALA A 169 -8.56 -9.19 -17.88
CA ALA A 169 -9.66 -8.51 -17.21
C ALA A 169 -9.66 -7.01 -17.53
#